data_AF-A0A5P1EUP9-F1
#
_entry.id   AF-A0A5P1EUP9-F1
#
_cell.length_a   1.000
_cell.length_b   1.000
_cell.length_c   1.000
_cell.angle_alpha   90.00
_cell.angle_beta   90.00
_cell.angle_gamma   90.00
#
_symmetry.space_group_name_H-M   'P 1'
#
loop_
_entity.id
_entity.type
_entity.pdbx_description
1 polymer ?
#
loop_
_entity_poly.entity_id
_entity_poly.type
_entity_poly.pdbx_seq_one_letter_code
_entity_poly.pdbx_strand_id
1 'polypeptide(L)'
;MAKSKGTNNENSNGDNTVNNNGAKVKRKRKSVPRESPSQRSSIYRGVTRHRWTGRYEAHLWDKNCWNESQNKKGRQVYLGAYDDEEAAAHAYDLAALKYWGHDTILNFPLSTYQEELKEMEGQSKEEYIGSLRRKSSGFSRGVSKYRGVARHHHNGRWEARIGRVFGNKYLYLGTYATQKAGRHAYDHGGNRITAASMQSQTSILADT
;
A
#
# COMPACT_ATOMS: atom_id res chain seq x y z
N MET A 1 -40.72 61.62 -22.07
CA MET A 1 -39.67 62.09 -21.15
C MET A 1 -38.42 61.26 -21.45
N ALA A 2 -37.47 61.70 -22.29
CA ALA A 2 -36.43 62.72 -22.04
C ALA A 2 -35.60 62.37 -20.77
N LYS A 3 -34.27 62.29 -20.71
CA LYS A 3 -33.09 62.57 -21.58
C LYS A 3 -31.91 61.83 -20.89
N SER A 4 -31.05 61.09 -21.60
CA SER A 4 -29.74 61.52 -22.14
C SER A 4 -28.70 62.01 -21.11
N LYS A 5 -27.53 61.34 -21.11
CA LYS A 5 -26.13 61.82 -21.30
C LYS A 5 -25.19 60.63 -20.93
N GLY A 6 -24.30 60.08 -21.77
CA GLY A 6 -23.36 60.67 -22.74
C GLY A 6 -22.17 61.27 -21.98
N THR A 7 -20.88 61.06 -22.26
CA THR A 7 -20.06 60.46 -23.34
C THR A 7 -18.59 60.46 -22.81
N ASN A 8 -17.63 59.64 -23.25
CA ASN A 8 -16.62 59.89 -24.32
C ASN A 8 -15.61 58.71 -24.29
N ASN A 9 -15.30 58.02 -25.41
CA ASN A 9 -14.29 58.32 -26.47
C ASN A 9 -12.84 58.44 -25.92
N GLU A 10 -11.80 57.83 -26.49
CA GLU A 10 -11.60 57.34 -27.87
C GLU A 10 -10.35 56.42 -28.00
N ASN A 11 -10.42 55.49 -28.97
CA ASN A 11 -9.37 54.96 -29.88
C ASN A 11 -8.03 54.38 -29.38
N SER A 12 -7.73 53.15 -29.82
CA SER A 12 -7.04 52.96 -31.12
C SER A 12 -6.91 51.48 -31.56
N ASN A 13 -7.10 51.31 -32.86
CA ASN A 13 -6.96 50.13 -33.74
C ASN A 13 -5.75 49.22 -33.52
N GLY A 14 -5.89 47.97 -33.97
CA GLY A 14 -4.75 47.11 -34.32
C GLY A 14 -5.14 45.66 -34.58
N ASP A 15 -5.69 45.39 -35.77
CA ASP A 15 -5.78 44.06 -36.35
C ASP A 15 -4.36 43.47 -36.45
N ASN A 16 -4.14 42.23 -35.99
CA ASN A 16 -2.99 41.40 -36.38
C ASN A 16 -3.10 39.98 -35.81
N THR A 17 -3.59 39.08 -36.65
CA THR A 17 -3.00 37.78 -36.98
C THR A 17 -1.86 37.32 -36.06
N VAL A 18 -2.12 36.36 -35.17
CA VAL A 18 -1.04 35.63 -34.48
C VAL A 18 -1.10 34.16 -34.85
N ASN A 19 -0.19 33.82 -35.76
CA ASN A 19 0.21 32.46 -36.10
C ASN A 19 0.55 31.64 -34.86
N ASN A 20 0.02 30.42 -34.85
CA ASN A 20 0.54 29.31 -34.06
C ASN A 20 2.06 29.19 -34.24
N ASN A 21 2.82 29.28 -33.14
CA ASN A 21 4.04 28.51 -32.87
C ASN A 21 4.62 28.91 -31.50
N GLY A 22 4.20 28.21 -30.44
CA GLY A 22 4.71 28.41 -29.08
C GLY A 22 5.00 27.07 -28.41
N ALA A 23 6.26 26.63 -28.49
CA ALA A 23 6.75 25.43 -27.82
C ALA A 23 6.40 25.45 -26.32
N LYS A 24 5.76 24.37 -25.83
CA LYS A 24 5.45 24.19 -24.40
C LYS A 24 6.75 24.04 -23.60
N VAL A 25 7.26 25.15 -23.06
CA VAL A 25 8.37 25.15 -22.09
C VAL A 25 7.89 24.40 -20.84
N LYS A 26 8.45 23.22 -20.59
CA LYS A 26 8.27 22.47 -19.34
C LYS A 26 8.77 23.34 -18.20
N ARG A 27 7.86 23.85 -17.36
CA ARG A 27 8.22 24.51 -16.08
C ARG A 27 8.93 23.50 -15.19
N LYS A 28 10.26 23.46 -15.27
CA LYS A 28 11.11 22.73 -14.33
C LYS A 28 10.97 23.44 -12.99
N ARG A 29 10.17 22.90 -12.08
CA ARG A 29 10.10 23.40 -10.70
C ARG A 29 11.53 23.36 -10.15
N LYS A 30 12.11 24.53 -9.87
CA LYS A 30 13.42 24.66 -9.23
C LYS A 30 13.26 24.05 -7.83
N SER A 31 13.75 22.83 -7.62
CA SER A 31 13.82 22.24 -6.29
C SER A 31 14.90 22.99 -5.52
N VAL A 32 14.50 23.77 -4.52
CA VAL A 32 15.44 24.37 -3.58
C VAL A 32 16.18 23.21 -2.88
N PRO A 33 17.52 23.21 -2.82
CA PRO A 33 18.26 22.22 -2.05
C PRO A 33 17.80 22.27 -0.59
N ARG A 34 17.29 21.15 -0.08
CA ARG A 34 16.79 21.05 1.30
C ARG A 34 18.01 20.83 2.21
N GLU A 35 18.49 21.89 2.85
CA GLU A 35 19.70 21.86 3.69
C GLU A 35 19.56 21.06 5.00
N SER A 36 18.35 20.64 5.36
CA SER A 36 18.12 19.72 6.48
C SER A 36 17.97 18.28 5.96
N PRO A 37 18.68 17.27 6.51
CA PRO A 37 18.40 15.86 6.22
C PRO A 37 16.90 15.65 6.42
N SER A 38 16.22 14.99 5.47
CA SER A 38 14.76 14.90 5.48
C SER A 38 14.30 14.54 6.88
N GLN A 39 13.63 15.47 7.58
CA GLN A 39 13.09 15.18 8.90
C GLN A 39 12.30 13.90 8.76
N ARG A 40 12.82 12.82 9.38
CA ARG A 40 12.16 11.53 9.33
C ARG A 40 10.79 11.74 9.95
N SER A 41 9.76 11.18 9.32
CA SER A 41 8.39 11.31 9.83
C SER A 41 8.15 10.53 11.12
N SER A 42 9.16 9.76 11.56
CA SER A 42 9.18 8.94 12.76
C SER A 42 10.61 8.91 13.30
N ILE A 43 10.74 8.77 14.61
CA ILE A 43 12.05 8.55 15.27
C ILE A 43 12.54 7.10 15.08
N TYR A 44 11.63 6.17 14.86
CA TYR A 44 11.92 4.74 14.76
C TYR A 44 12.34 4.33 13.36
N ARG A 45 13.26 3.38 13.30
CA ARG A 45 13.76 2.78 12.07
C ARG A 45 12.65 1.99 11.39
N GLY A 46 12.52 2.19 10.08
CA GLY A 46 11.53 1.48 9.26
C GLY A 46 10.09 1.98 9.40
N VAL A 47 9.85 3.04 10.17
CA VAL A 47 8.51 3.60 10.37
C VAL A 47 8.35 4.91 9.58
N THR A 48 7.19 5.11 8.96
CA THR A 48 6.86 6.32 8.21
C THR A 48 5.44 6.76 8.48
N ARG A 49 5.23 8.05 8.80
CA ARG A 49 3.90 8.59 9.05
C ARG A 49 3.21 8.92 7.72
N HIS A 50 2.08 8.29 7.49
CA HIS A 50 1.29 8.48 6.30
C HIS A 50 0.56 9.82 6.31
N ARG A 51 0.75 10.61 5.25
CA ARG A 51 0.36 12.03 5.24
C ARG A 51 -1.15 12.26 5.38
N TRP A 52 -2.00 11.45 4.75
CA TRP A 52 -3.45 11.70 4.72
C TRP A 52 -4.25 10.88 5.74
N THR A 53 -3.85 9.64 6.04
CA THR A 53 -4.54 8.86 7.10
C THR A 53 -3.97 9.12 8.48
N GLY A 54 -2.79 9.74 8.60
CA GLY A 54 -2.11 9.96 9.87
C GLY A 54 -1.53 8.71 10.53
N ARG A 55 -1.69 7.54 9.91
CA ARG A 55 -1.23 6.23 10.42
C ARG A 55 0.27 6.05 10.24
N TYR A 56 0.87 5.19 11.05
CA TYR A 56 2.26 4.82 10.96
C TYR A 56 2.43 3.54 10.15
N GLU A 57 3.20 3.62 9.07
CA GLU A 57 3.50 2.48 8.21
C GLU A 57 4.86 1.90 8.54
N ALA A 58 4.92 0.59 8.72
CA ALA A 58 6.16 -0.14 8.93
C ALA A 58 6.63 -0.77 7.61
N HIS A 59 7.91 -0.60 7.28
CA HIS A 59 8.53 -1.07 6.05
C HIS A 59 9.92 -1.66 6.33
N LEU A 60 10.22 -2.80 5.72
CA LEU A 60 11.55 -3.43 5.74
C LEU A 60 12.20 -3.33 4.35
N TRP A 61 13.51 -3.11 4.30
CA TRP A 61 14.26 -3.17 3.03
C TRP A 61 14.94 -4.53 2.90
N ASP A 62 14.46 -5.35 1.98
CA ASP A 62 15.09 -6.63 1.67
C ASP A 62 16.10 -6.45 0.54
N LYS A 63 17.39 -6.44 0.88
CA LYS A 63 18.52 -6.34 -0.06
C LYS A 63 18.73 -7.60 -0.90
N ASN A 64 18.20 -8.74 -0.48
CA ASN A 64 18.41 -10.04 -1.12
C ASN A 64 17.38 -10.33 -2.21
N CYS A 65 16.20 -9.68 -2.18
CA CYS A 65 15.22 -9.83 -3.24
C CYS A 65 15.59 -9.04 -4.51
N TRP A 66 15.40 -9.69 -5.66
CA TRP A 66 15.43 -9.02 -6.96
C TRP A 66 14.12 -8.25 -7.19
N ASN A 67 14.23 -6.99 -7.63
CA ASN A 67 13.08 -6.18 -8.02
C ASN A 67 13.02 -6.08 -9.54
N GLU A 68 12.15 -6.88 -10.13
CA GLU A 68 11.94 -6.97 -11.58
C GLU A 68 11.48 -5.66 -12.20
N SER A 69 10.63 -4.90 -11.51
CA SER A 69 10.12 -3.61 -11.99
C SER A 69 11.20 -2.54 -12.15
N GLN A 70 12.33 -2.67 -11.44
CA GLN A 70 13.41 -1.68 -11.45
C GLN A 70 14.75 -2.28 -11.87
N ASN A 71 14.77 -3.56 -12.29
CA ASN A 71 15.95 -4.33 -12.69
C ASN A 71 17.13 -4.12 -11.71
N LYS A 72 16.84 -4.23 -10.40
CA LYS A 72 17.82 -3.97 -9.34
C LYS A 72 17.61 -4.87 -8.13
N LYS A 73 18.68 -5.11 -7.37
CA LYS A 73 18.61 -5.75 -6.05
C LYS A 73 18.00 -4.78 -5.04
N GLY A 74 17.17 -5.31 -4.15
CA GLY A 74 16.51 -4.52 -3.13
C GLY A 74 15.02 -4.32 -3.40
N ARG A 75 14.20 -4.74 -2.46
CA ARG A 75 12.75 -4.52 -2.46
C ARG A 75 12.29 -3.98 -1.12
N GLN A 76 11.39 -3.01 -1.15
CA GLN A 76 10.65 -2.60 0.04
C GLN A 76 9.53 -3.61 0.34
N VAL A 77 9.55 -4.14 1.55
CA VAL A 77 8.55 -5.04 2.10
C VAL A 77 7.67 -4.23 3.06
N TYR A 78 6.42 -3.99 2.66
CA TYR A 78 5.42 -3.39 3.55
C TYR A 78 5.09 -4.36 4.68
N LEU A 79 5.05 -3.91 5.93
CA LEU A 79 4.76 -4.76 7.09
C LEU A 79 3.35 -4.52 7.63
N GLY A 80 2.81 -3.32 7.43
CA GLY A 80 1.48 -2.93 7.89
C GLY A 80 1.37 -1.44 8.15
N ALA A 81 0.16 -1.01 8.46
CA ALA A 81 -0.12 0.33 8.97
C ALA A 81 -0.74 0.19 10.35
N TYR A 82 -0.29 1.02 11.28
CA TYR A 82 -0.62 1.01 12.69
C TYR A 82 -1.12 2.40 13.08
N ASP A 83 -1.94 2.47 14.13
CA ASP A 83 -2.42 3.75 14.64
C ASP A 83 -1.35 4.40 15.53
N ASP A 84 -0.58 3.58 16.26
CA ASP A 84 0.53 3.99 17.11
C ASP A 84 1.89 3.83 16.42
N GLU A 85 2.81 4.72 16.75
CA GLU A 85 4.15 4.76 16.17
C GLU A 85 5.03 3.60 16.69
N GLU A 86 4.96 3.36 18.00
CA GLU A 86 5.67 2.28 18.69
C GLU A 86 5.22 0.91 18.19
N ALA A 87 3.92 0.73 17.93
CA ALA A 87 3.40 -0.52 17.38
C ALA A 87 3.98 -0.82 15.98
N ALA A 88 4.13 0.21 15.14
CA ALA A 88 4.80 0.07 13.85
C ALA A 88 6.28 -0.28 14.02
N ALA A 89 6.95 0.30 15.01
CA ALA A 89 8.36 0.03 15.31
C ALA A 89 8.58 -1.40 15.82
N HIS A 90 7.70 -1.92 16.69
CA HIS A 90 7.73 -3.33 17.09
C HIS A 90 7.52 -4.27 15.90
N ALA A 91 6.59 -3.95 15.00
CA ALA A 91 6.40 -4.75 13.79
C ALA A 91 7.64 -4.77 12.88
N TYR A 92 8.36 -3.65 12.79
CA TYR A 92 9.65 -3.59 12.11
C TYR A 92 10.69 -4.50 12.75
N ASP A 93 10.85 -4.40 14.07
CA ASP A 93 11.81 -5.19 14.84
C ASP A 93 11.56 -6.69 14.71
N LEU A 94 10.29 -7.12 14.82
CA LEU A 94 9.90 -8.51 14.62
C LEU A 94 10.21 -9.02 13.21
N ALA A 95 9.97 -8.19 12.19
CA ALA A 95 10.34 -8.53 10.82
C ALA A 95 11.87 -8.58 10.64
N ALA A 96 12.61 -7.64 11.24
CA ALA A 96 14.06 -7.58 11.19
C ALA A 96 14.69 -8.83 11.84
N LEU A 97 14.20 -9.24 13.01
CA LEU A 97 14.59 -10.48 13.70
C LEU A 97 14.38 -11.69 12.80
N LYS A 98 13.21 -11.76 12.15
CA LYS A 98 12.88 -12.89 11.28
C LYS A 98 13.71 -12.93 9.98
N TYR A 99 14.20 -11.78 9.49
CA TYR A 99 14.99 -11.68 8.26
C TYR A 99 16.49 -11.83 8.48
N TRP A 100 17.01 -11.22 9.53
CA TRP A 100 18.44 -11.04 9.76
C TRP A 100 18.95 -11.75 11.01
N GLY A 101 18.06 -12.26 11.86
CA GLY A 101 18.41 -12.97 13.10
C GLY A 101 18.54 -12.05 14.32
N HIS A 102 18.98 -12.63 15.43
CA HIS A 102 19.07 -11.99 16.75
C HIS A 102 20.09 -10.83 16.86
N ASP A 103 21.10 -10.79 16.00
CA ASP A 103 22.18 -9.79 16.05
C ASP A 103 21.82 -8.49 15.33
N THR A 104 20.57 -8.37 14.90
CA THR A 104 20.13 -7.19 14.17
C THR A 104 19.94 -5.99 15.10
N ILE A 105 20.20 -4.80 14.57
CA ILE A 105 19.98 -3.55 15.31
C ILE A 105 18.49 -3.25 15.32
N LEU A 106 17.90 -3.29 16.51
CA LEU A 106 16.48 -3.06 16.77
C LEU A 106 16.20 -1.65 17.28
N ASN A 107 14.93 -1.27 17.25
CA ASN A 107 14.43 -0.06 17.91
C ASN A 107 14.30 -0.25 19.43
N PHE A 108 13.95 -1.46 19.86
CA PHE A 108 13.74 -1.82 21.27
C PHE A 108 14.68 -2.95 21.72
N PRO A 109 14.91 -3.13 23.04
CA PRO A 109 15.74 -4.21 23.56
C PRO A 109 15.22 -5.59 23.16
N LEU A 110 16.13 -6.52 22.86
CA LEU A 110 15.82 -7.91 22.49
C LEU A 110 14.98 -8.65 23.53
N SER A 111 15.11 -8.29 24.82
CA SER A 111 14.32 -8.87 25.92
C SER A 111 12.82 -8.66 25.75
N THR A 112 12.40 -7.66 24.97
CA THR A 112 10.99 -7.38 24.68
C THR A 112 10.34 -8.47 23.82
N TYR A 113 11.13 -9.23 23.05
CA TYR A 113 10.61 -10.11 21.98
C TYR A 113 10.76 -11.60 22.25
N GLN A 114 11.00 -12.01 23.50
CA GLN A 114 11.31 -13.40 23.83
C GLN A 114 10.17 -14.37 23.53
N GLU A 115 8.91 -13.93 23.66
CA GLU A 115 7.73 -14.75 23.37
C GLU A 115 7.53 -14.88 21.85
N GLU A 116 7.62 -13.77 21.13
CA GLU A 116 7.44 -13.72 19.68
C GLU A 116 8.54 -14.47 18.93
N LEU A 117 9.76 -14.51 19.48
CA LEU A 117 10.85 -15.33 18.96
C LEU A 117 10.47 -16.81 18.92
N LYS A 118 9.82 -17.33 19.97
CA LYS A 118 9.34 -18.71 20.00
C LYS A 118 8.20 -18.93 19.00
N GLU A 119 7.29 -17.97 18.86
CA GLU A 119 6.20 -18.08 17.87
C GLU A 119 6.71 -18.10 16.43
N MET A 120 7.75 -17.33 16.12
CA MET A 120 8.25 -17.19 14.75
C MET A 120 9.14 -18.36 14.31
N GLU A 121 9.70 -19.19 15.20
CA GLU A 121 10.55 -20.34 14.85
C GLU A 121 9.82 -21.35 13.95
N GLY A 122 8.53 -21.57 14.17
CA GLY A 122 7.71 -22.53 13.42
C GLY A 122 7.15 -22.02 12.08
N GLN A 123 7.37 -20.76 11.72
CA GLN A 123 6.75 -20.13 10.54
C GLN A 123 7.79 -19.75 9.48
N SER A 124 7.41 -19.82 8.20
CA SER A 124 8.24 -19.26 7.13
C SER A 124 8.32 -17.72 7.21
N LYS A 125 9.33 -17.11 6.59
CA LYS A 125 9.46 -15.63 6.55
C LYS A 125 8.22 -14.98 5.95
N GLU A 126 7.77 -15.51 4.82
CA GLU A 126 6.63 -15.00 4.05
C GLU A 126 5.33 -15.11 4.86
N GLU A 127 5.13 -16.23 5.56
CA GLU A 127 3.96 -16.45 6.41
C GLU A 127 3.93 -15.50 7.60
N TYR A 128 5.08 -15.31 8.26
CA TYR A 128 5.19 -14.42 9.42
C TYR A 128 4.96 -12.96 9.04
N ILE A 129 5.54 -12.50 7.91
CA ILE A 129 5.25 -11.16 7.38
C ILE A 129 3.76 -11.02 7.00
N GLY A 130 3.18 -12.08 6.43
CA GLY A 130 1.74 -12.14 6.18
C GLY A 130 0.92 -12.04 7.46
N SER A 131 1.38 -12.62 8.57
CA SER A 131 0.78 -12.51 9.91
C SER A 131 0.83 -11.08 10.44
N LEU A 132 1.99 -10.41 10.40
CA LEU A 132 2.16 -9.02 10.83
C LEU A 132 1.20 -8.08 10.06
N ARG A 133 1.14 -8.24 8.73
CA ARG A 133 0.19 -7.47 7.90
C ARG A 133 -1.26 -7.66 8.31
N ARG A 134 -1.65 -8.89 8.62
CA ARG A 134 -3.03 -9.24 9.06
C ARG A 134 -3.36 -8.69 10.44
N LYS A 135 -2.37 -8.58 11.34
CA LYS A 135 -2.53 -8.03 12.68
C LYS A 135 -2.51 -6.49 12.70
N SER A 136 -2.01 -5.82 11.66
CA SER A 136 -1.92 -4.35 11.59
C SER A 136 -3.29 -3.64 11.57
N SER A 137 -3.41 -2.47 12.22
CA SER A 137 -4.69 -1.75 12.35
C SER A 137 -5.24 -1.23 11.02
N GLY A 138 -4.36 -0.90 10.08
CA GLY A 138 -4.71 -0.47 8.72
C GLY A 138 -5.20 -1.60 7.81
N PHE A 139 -5.10 -2.86 8.24
CA PHE A 139 -5.57 -4.00 7.47
C PHE A 139 -7.08 -4.19 7.55
N SER A 140 -7.70 -3.90 8.70
CA SER A 140 -9.16 -3.90 8.89
C SER A 140 -9.82 -2.72 8.18
N ARG A 141 -9.99 -2.84 6.86
CA ARG A 141 -10.80 -1.90 6.06
C ARG A 141 -12.17 -2.50 5.80
N GLY A 142 -13.06 -2.40 6.78
CA GLY A 142 -14.48 -2.70 6.62
C GLY A 142 -15.13 -3.32 7.85
N VAL A 143 -16.39 -3.70 7.70
CA VAL A 143 -17.26 -4.29 8.75
C VAL A 143 -16.74 -5.63 9.31
N SER A 144 -15.72 -6.23 8.67
CA SER A 144 -15.13 -7.51 9.06
C SER A 144 -13.69 -7.34 9.50
N LYS A 145 -13.29 -8.09 10.55
CA LYS A 145 -11.88 -8.25 10.93
C LYS A 145 -11.07 -9.11 9.96
N TYR A 146 -11.72 -9.84 9.05
CA TYR A 146 -11.06 -10.72 8.08
C TYR A 146 -11.07 -10.11 6.69
N ARG A 147 -9.89 -10.06 6.05
CA ARG A 147 -9.74 -9.58 4.68
C ARG A 147 -10.51 -10.46 3.70
N GLY A 148 -11.08 -9.80 2.69
CA GLY A 148 -11.92 -10.46 1.71
C GLY A 148 -13.29 -10.85 2.24
N VAL A 149 -13.58 -10.68 3.53
CA VAL A 149 -14.89 -10.96 4.10
C VAL A 149 -15.65 -9.65 4.25
N ALA A 150 -16.78 -9.48 3.56
CA ALA A 150 -17.60 -8.28 3.62
C ALA A 150 -19.00 -8.64 4.13
N ARG A 151 -19.65 -7.72 4.87
CA ARG A 151 -21.04 -7.92 5.28
C ARG A 151 -21.95 -7.51 4.13
N HIS A 152 -22.79 -8.42 3.69
CA HIS A 152 -23.77 -8.13 2.66
C HIS A 152 -24.94 -7.35 3.26
N HIS A 153 -25.29 -6.23 2.63
CA HIS A 153 -26.19 -5.24 3.22
C HIS A 153 -27.65 -5.71 3.32
N HIS A 154 -28.13 -6.58 2.43
CA HIS A 154 -29.55 -6.96 2.41
C HIS A 154 -29.90 -8.21 3.22
N ASN A 155 -28.97 -9.16 3.39
CA ASN A 155 -29.22 -10.42 4.12
C ASN A 155 -28.33 -10.58 5.36
N GLY A 156 -27.42 -9.63 5.61
CA GLY A 156 -26.49 -9.67 6.73
C GLY A 156 -25.46 -10.81 6.67
N ARG A 157 -25.44 -11.62 5.60
CA ARG A 157 -24.50 -12.73 5.44
C ARG A 157 -23.10 -12.20 5.12
N TRP A 158 -22.11 -13.01 5.42
CA TRP A 158 -20.70 -12.70 5.20
C TRP A 158 -20.24 -13.19 3.85
N GLU A 159 -19.90 -12.29 2.95
CA GLU A 159 -19.39 -12.60 1.62
C GLU A 159 -17.88 -12.72 1.63
N ALA A 160 -17.34 -13.88 1.26
CA ALA A 160 -15.91 -14.02 0.99
C ALA A 160 -15.65 -13.69 -0.49
N ARG A 161 -14.71 -12.79 -0.75
CA ARG A 161 -14.33 -12.31 -2.08
C ARG A 161 -12.82 -12.09 -2.17
N ILE A 162 -12.24 -12.42 -3.32
CA ILE A 162 -10.83 -12.17 -3.65
C ILE A 162 -10.77 -11.04 -4.67
N GLY A 163 -10.10 -9.95 -4.31
CA GLY A 163 -9.97 -8.77 -5.17
C GLY A 163 -8.79 -8.88 -6.13
N ARG A 164 -8.94 -8.26 -7.32
CA ARG A 164 -7.87 -8.02 -8.30
C ARG A 164 -7.24 -9.25 -8.96
N VAL A 165 -8.04 -10.31 -9.17
CA VAL A 165 -7.58 -11.52 -9.89
C VAL A 165 -7.72 -11.34 -11.41
N PHE A 166 -8.72 -10.58 -11.86
CA PHE A 166 -8.97 -10.27 -13.28
C PHE A 166 -9.31 -8.78 -13.44
N GLY A 167 -8.30 -7.91 -13.39
CA GLY A 167 -8.48 -6.45 -13.45
C GLY A 167 -9.24 -5.91 -12.22
N ASN A 168 -10.28 -5.08 -12.44
CA ASN A 168 -11.07 -4.46 -11.37
C ASN A 168 -12.26 -5.31 -10.86
N LYS A 169 -12.37 -6.57 -11.27
CA LYS A 169 -13.47 -7.47 -10.84
C LYS A 169 -13.08 -8.27 -9.58
N TYR A 170 -14.08 -8.54 -8.73
CA TYR A 170 -13.94 -9.41 -7.56
C TYR A 170 -14.35 -10.84 -7.93
N LEU A 171 -13.55 -11.82 -7.51
CA LEU A 171 -13.98 -13.21 -7.49
C LEU A 171 -14.74 -13.47 -6.19
N TYR A 172 -16.00 -13.88 -6.30
CA TYR A 172 -16.82 -14.25 -5.16
C TYR A 172 -16.60 -15.74 -4.83
N LEU A 173 -16.36 -16.02 -3.55
CA LEU A 173 -16.13 -17.38 -3.05
C LEU A 173 -17.38 -17.97 -2.39
N GLY A 174 -18.31 -17.11 -1.95
CA GLY A 174 -19.58 -17.53 -1.38
C GLY A 174 -20.11 -16.57 -0.31
N THR A 175 -21.32 -16.85 0.18
CA THR A 175 -21.95 -16.15 1.32
C THR A 175 -22.09 -17.11 2.50
N TYR A 176 -21.69 -16.67 3.68
CA TYR A 176 -21.55 -17.47 4.89
C TYR A 176 -22.36 -16.89 6.03
N ALA A 177 -22.83 -17.75 6.94
CA ALA A 177 -23.53 -17.31 8.15
C ALA A 177 -22.60 -16.59 9.14
N THR A 178 -21.30 -16.95 9.17
CA THR A 178 -20.32 -16.39 10.11
C THR A 178 -19.10 -15.82 9.41
N GLN A 179 -18.47 -14.81 10.05
CA GLN A 179 -17.21 -14.22 9.60
C GLN A 179 -16.09 -15.26 9.47
N LYS A 180 -16.00 -16.19 10.43
CA LYS A 180 -14.96 -17.22 10.50
C LYS A 180 -15.07 -18.22 9.35
N ALA A 181 -16.29 -18.60 8.97
CA ALA A 181 -16.51 -19.45 7.80
C ALA A 181 -16.10 -18.74 6.49
N GLY A 182 -16.43 -17.45 6.37
CA GLY A 182 -15.96 -16.63 5.24
C GLY A 182 -14.43 -16.53 5.17
N ARG A 183 -13.75 -16.38 6.31
CA ARG A 183 -12.27 -16.42 6.38
C ARG A 183 -11.72 -17.75 5.88
N HIS A 184 -12.27 -18.86 6.37
CA HIS A 184 -11.80 -20.19 5.99
C HIS A 184 -11.89 -20.38 4.47
N ALA A 185 -13.02 -19.98 3.87
CA ALA A 185 -13.19 -20.01 2.42
C ALA A 185 -12.21 -19.09 1.68
N TYR A 186 -11.95 -17.89 2.21
CA TYR A 186 -10.97 -16.96 1.64
C TYR A 186 -9.55 -17.53 1.63
N ASP A 187 -9.10 -18.13 2.74
CA ASP A 187 -7.76 -18.73 2.86
C ASP A 187 -7.59 -19.89 1.87
N HIS A 188 -8.61 -20.75 1.73
CA HIS A 188 -8.60 -21.88 0.79
C HIS A 188 -8.73 -21.43 -0.67
N GLY A 189 -9.52 -20.39 -0.93
CA GLY A 189 -9.70 -19.80 -2.26
C GLY A 189 -8.45 -19.09 -2.77
N GLY A 190 -7.69 -18.44 -1.88
CA GLY A 190 -6.45 -17.74 -2.21
C GLY A 190 -5.37 -18.65 -2.81
N ASN A 191 -5.16 -19.82 -2.19
CA ASN A 191 -4.17 -20.80 -2.66
C ASN A 191 -4.50 -21.42 -4.02
N ARG A 192 -5.79 -21.56 -4.36
CA ARG A 192 -6.22 -22.13 -5.65
C ARG A 192 -5.98 -21.16 -6.82
N ILE A 193 -6.06 -19.87 -6.57
CA ILE A 193 -5.89 -18.84 -7.60
C ILE A 193 -4.41 -18.57 -7.88
N THR A 194 -3.54 -18.63 -6.86
CA THR A 194 -2.09 -18.57 -7.09
C THR A 194 -1.62 -19.76 -7.93
N ALA A 195 -2.16 -20.96 -7.72
CA ALA A 195 -1.86 -22.14 -8.53
C ALA A 195 -2.40 -22.03 -9.97
N ALA A 196 -3.64 -21.56 -10.14
CA ALA A 196 -4.24 -21.36 -11.47
C ALA A 196 -3.58 -20.22 -12.27
N SER A 197 -3.18 -19.13 -11.59
CA SER A 197 -2.45 -18.01 -12.21
C SER A 197 -1.05 -18.42 -12.69
N MET A 198 -0.39 -19.40 -12.03
CA MET A 198 0.88 -19.95 -12.49
C MET A 198 0.70 -20.85 -13.72
N GLN A 199 -0.39 -21.63 -13.80
CA GLN A 199 -0.70 -22.47 -14.96
C GLN A 199 -1.09 -21.66 -16.21
N SER A 200 -1.75 -20.51 -16.05
CA SER A 200 -2.09 -19.63 -17.16
C SER A 200 -0.92 -18.82 -17.72
N GLN A 201 0.19 -18.66 -16.97
CA GLN A 201 1.42 -18.04 -17.51
C GLN A 201 2.31 -19.06 -18.22
N THR A 202 2.29 -20.33 -17.82
CA THR A 202 3.05 -21.40 -18.51
C THR A 202 2.46 -21.79 -19.86
N SER A 203 1.16 -21.57 -20.11
CA SER A 203 0.55 -21.89 -21.42
C SER A 203 0.81 -20.82 -22.49
N ILE A 204 1.28 -19.63 -22.13
CA ILE A 204 1.53 -18.53 -23.08
C ILE A 204 2.96 -18.60 -23.63
N LEU A 205 3.85 -19.40 -23.04
CA LEU A 205 5.24 -19.60 -23.50
C LEU A 205 5.47 -20.93 -24.24
N ALA A 206 4.44 -21.75 -24.44
CA ALA A 206 4.54 -23.04 -25.12
C ALA A 206 4.06 -23.01 -26.59
N ASP A 207 3.46 -21.90 -27.04
CA ASP A 207 3.01 -21.69 -28.42
C ASP A 207 3.79 -20.55 -29.10
N THR A 208 5.12 -20.63 -29.13
CA THR A 208 5.98 -19.82 -30.03
C THR A 208 7.17 -20.62 -30.51
#